data_AF-A0A7S2AQV3-F1
#
_entry.id   AF-A0A7S2AQV3-F1
#
_cell.length_a   1.000
_cell.length_b   1.000
_cell.length_c   1.000
_cell.angle_alpha   90.00
_cell.angle_beta   90.00
_cell.angle_gamma   90.00
#
_symmetry.space_group_name_H-M   'P 1'
#
loop_
_entity.id
_entity.type
_entity.pdbx_description
1 polymer ?
#
loop_
_entity_poly.entity_id
_entity_poly.type
_entity_poly.pdbx_seq_one_letter_code
_entity_poly.pdbx_strand_id
1 'polypeptide(L)'
;PTALPRLLGGKVRIFVTRHVGQELRNLKHGKSAALARTFDLAKTPEDLDSDASPADAILRLVGTNNPEHFFVATQDKRLKRALKAIPGTPLIAATVNGLVLDEPPTK
;
A
#
# COMPACT_ATOMS: atom_id res chain seq x y z
N PRO A 1 5.78 0.25 15.43
CA PRO A 1 5.67 1.12 14.21
C PRO A 1 6.97 1.87 13.81
N THR A 2 8.14 1.46 14.30
CA THR A 2 9.42 2.18 14.14
C THR A 2 10.25 1.76 12.93
N ALA A 3 9.90 0.66 12.26
CA ALA A 3 10.70 0.13 11.15
C ALA A 3 10.61 0.97 9.86
N LEU A 4 9.43 1.50 9.52
CA LEU A 4 9.24 2.31 8.31
C LEU A 4 9.98 3.65 8.35
N PRO A 5 9.90 4.46 9.43
CA PRO A 5 10.71 5.68 9.54
C PRO A 5 12.21 5.42 9.40
N ARG A 6 12.70 4.31 9.99
CA ARG A 6 14.11 3.93 9.92
C ARG A 6 14.53 3.52 8.51
N LEU A 7 13.69 2.74 7.81
CA LEU A 7 13.94 2.31 6.44
C LEU A 7 13.95 3.49 5.47
N LEU A 8 13.02 4.44 5.64
CA LEU A 8 12.85 5.59 4.74
C LEU A 8 13.65 6.84 5.17
N GLY A 9 14.43 6.74 6.24
CA GLY A 9 15.31 7.82 6.72
C GLY A 9 14.59 9.09 7.19
N GLY A 10 13.30 9.00 7.57
CA GLY A 10 12.51 10.20 7.87
C GLY A 10 11.14 9.92 8.48
N LYS A 11 10.36 10.99 8.70
CA LYS A 11 8.98 10.89 9.19
C LYS A 11 8.11 10.28 8.10
N VAL A 12 7.33 9.27 8.47
CA VAL A 12 6.39 8.60 7.54
C VAL A 12 4.96 8.87 7.95
N ARG A 13 4.09 9.01 6.94
CA ARG A 13 2.64 8.93 7.12
C ARG A 13 2.18 7.64 6.47
N ILE A 14 1.41 6.85 7.21
CA ILE A 14 0.88 5.58 6.72
C ILE A 14 -0.56 5.81 6.32
N PHE A 15 -0.89 5.37 5.11
CA PHE A 15 -2.24 5.42 4.59
C PHE A 15 -2.78 4.01 4.36
N VAL A 16 -4.10 3.89 4.43
CA VAL A 16 -4.85 2.69 4.06
C VAL A 16 -6.04 3.07 3.20
N THR A 17 -6.43 2.23 2.24
CA THR A 17 -7.68 2.43 1.50
C THR A 17 -8.86 1.87 2.27
N ARG A 18 -10.07 2.36 1.98
CA ARG A 18 -11.32 1.83 2.57
C ARG A 18 -11.45 0.32 2.30
N HIS A 19 -11.14 -0.11 1.09
CA HIS A 19 -11.25 -1.50 0.63
C HIS A 19 -10.33 -2.43 1.43
N VAL A 20 -9.07 -2.06 1.68
CA VAL A 20 -8.16 -2.85 2.55
C VAL A 20 -8.73 -2.97 3.96
N GLY A 21 -9.21 -1.86 4.53
CA GLY A 21 -9.83 -1.87 5.86
C GLY A 21 -11.06 -2.78 5.94
N GLN A 22 -11.86 -2.84 4.88
CA GLN A 22 -13.05 -3.69 4.78
C GLN A 22 -12.69 -5.16 4.61
N GLU A 23 -11.71 -5.49 3.76
CA GLU A 23 -11.21 -6.85 3.59
C GLU A 23 -10.67 -7.42 4.91
N LEU A 24 -9.86 -6.67 5.65
CA LEU A 24 -9.33 -7.13 6.94
C LEU A 24 -10.44 -7.46 7.96
N ARG A 25 -11.56 -6.73 7.92
CA ARG A 25 -12.74 -7.02 8.75
C ARG A 25 -13.44 -8.29 8.28
N ASN A 26 -13.62 -8.45 6.97
CA ASN A 26 -14.28 -9.62 6.38
C ASN A 26 -13.47 -10.91 6.64
N LEU A 27 -12.14 -10.83 6.59
CA LEU A 27 -11.22 -11.92 6.93
C LEU A 27 -11.09 -12.18 8.44
N LYS A 28 -11.81 -11.43 9.29
CA LYS A 28 -11.77 -11.52 10.76
C LYS A 28 -10.37 -11.33 11.35
N HIS A 29 -9.50 -10.59 10.67
CA HIS A 29 -8.19 -10.18 11.19
C HIS A 29 -8.34 -8.96 12.12
N GLY A 30 -9.02 -9.14 13.25
CA GLY A 30 -9.44 -8.04 14.14
C GLY A 30 -8.30 -7.13 14.60
N LYS A 31 -7.12 -7.69 14.92
CA LYS A 31 -5.93 -6.89 15.29
C LYS A 31 -5.44 -6.02 14.12
N SER A 32 -5.36 -6.59 12.92
CA SER A 32 -4.92 -5.88 11.72
C SER A 32 -5.93 -4.81 11.31
N ALA A 33 -7.23 -5.12 11.39
CA ALA A 33 -8.30 -4.18 11.11
C ALA A 33 -8.30 -3.01 12.12
N ALA A 34 -8.05 -3.28 13.41
CA ALA A 34 -7.92 -2.25 14.43
C ALA A 34 -6.69 -1.35 14.19
N LEU A 35 -5.55 -1.94 13.84
CA LEU A 35 -4.35 -1.20 13.49
C LEU A 35 -4.56 -0.32 12.25
N ALA A 36 -5.20 -0.86 11.20
CA ALA A 36 -5.49 -0.12 9.97
C ALA A 36 -6.33 1.14 10.24
N ARG A 37 -7.24 1.11 11.22
CA ARG A 37 -8.05 2.29 11.61
C ARG A 37 -7.24 3.41 12.25
N THR A 38 -6.01 3.15 12.69
CA THR A 38 -5.11 4.18 13.23
C THR A 38 -4.32 4.92 12.14
N PHE A 39 -4.38 4.44 10.90
CA PHE A 39 -3.74 5.05 9.74
C PHE A 39 -4.68 6.03 9.04
N ASP A 40 -4.09 6.95 8.28
CA ASP A 40 -4.85 7.92 7.50
C ASP A 40 -5.59 7.21 6.36
N LEU A 41 -6.81 7.65 6.05
CA LEU A 41 -7.55 7.11 4.90
C LEU A 41 -7.03 7.75 3.61
N ALA A 42 -6.54 6.93 2.68
CA ALA A 42 -6.23 7.40 1.33
C ALA A 42 -7.54 7.71 0.58
N LYS A 43 -7.62 8.89 -0.04
CA LYS A 43 -8.74 9.25 -0.91
C LYS A 43 -8.60 8.48 -2.22
N THR A 44 -9.37 7.40 -2.37
CA THR A 44 -9.50 6.69 -3.65
C THR A 44 -10.34 7.53 -4.63
N PRO A 45 -10.20 7.33 -5.96
CA PRO A 45 -11.05 8.00 -6.94
C PRO A 45 -12.54 7.74 -6.70
N GLU A 46 -13.37 8.73 -7.00
CA GLU A 46 -14.81 8.72 -6.72
C GLU A 46 -15.58 7.74 -7.63
N ASP A 47 -15.02 7.42 -8.81
CA ASP A 47 -15.52 6.44 -9.77
C ASP A 47 -15.16 4.98 -9.40
N LEU A 48 -14.38 4.76 -8.34
CA LEU A 48 -14.00 3.42 -7.93
C LEU A 48 -15.15 2.71 -7.22
N ASP A 49 -15.54 1.55 -7.75
CA ASP A 49 -16.61 0.71 -7.19
C ASP A 49 -16.35 0.37 -5.71
N SER A 50 -17.41 0.38 -4.90
CA SER A 50 -17.37 -0.08 -3.51
C SER A 50 -16.98 -1.55 -3.39
N ASP A 51 -17.28 -2.37 -4.40
CA ASP A 51 -16.97 -3.80 -4.44
C ASP A 51 -15.62 -4.10 -5.13
N ALA A 52 -14.87 -3.07 -5.53
CA ALA A 52 -13.55 -3.23 -6.10
C ALA A 52 -12.60 -3.98 -5.14
N SER A 53 -11.67 -4.75 -5.71
CA SER A 53 -10.69 -5.43 -4.87
C SER A 53 -9.74 -4.41 -4.20
N PRO A 54 -9.18 -4.71 -3.03
CA PRO A 54 -8.19 -3.85 -2.40
C PRO A 54 -6.94 -3.63 -3.27
N ALA A 55 -6.57 -4.61 -4.09
CA ALA A 55 -5.48 -4.50 -5.04
C ALA A 55 -5.80 -3.47 -6.14
N ASP A 56 -7.01 -3.51 -6.71
CA ASP A 56 -7.45 -2.54 -7.71
C ASP A 56 -7.54 -1.13 -7.13
N ALA A 57 -8.02 -1.00 -5.89
CA ALA A 57 -8.06 0.29 -5.18
C ALA A 57 -6.66 0.91 -5.02
N ILE A 58 -5.66 0.10 -4.68
CA ILE A 58 -4.26 0.56 -4.56
C ILE A 58 -3.69 0.92 -5.95
N LEU A 59 -3.92 0.09 -6.97
CA LEU A 59 -3.45 0.40 -8.34
C LEU A 59 -4.07 1.69 -8.86
N ARG A 60 -5.36 1.91 -8.61
CA ARG A 60 -6.05 3.12 -9.05
C ARG A 60 -5.56 4.36 -8.30
N LEU A 61 -5.22 4.22 -7.01
CA LEU A 61 -4.64 5.29 -6.21
C LEU A 61 -3.23 5.68 -6.69
N VAL A 62 -2.40 4.70 -7.04
CA VAL A 62 -1.05 4.93 -7.59
C VAL A 62 -1.11 5.49 -9.01
N GLY A 63 -2.10 5.07 -9.81
CA GLY A 63 -2.28 5.53 -11.18
C GLY A 63 -1.19 5.02 -12.12
N THR A 64 -0.90 5.76 -13.19
CA THR A 64 0.02 5.32 -14.25
C THR A 64 1.46 5.80 -14.08
N ASN A 65 1.70 6.81 -13.24
CA ASN A 65 3.01 7.43 -13.06
C ASN A 65 3.30 7.83 -11.60
N ASN A 66 2.53 7.31 -10.65
CA ASN A 66 2.67 7.60 -9.22
C ASN A 66 2.86 9.11 -8.89
N PRO A 67 1.92 9.99 -9.31
CA PRO A 67 2.10 11.44 -9.21
C PRO A 67 2.23 11.93 -7.76
N GLU A 68 1.61 11.22 -6.81
CA GLU A 68 1.68 11.50 -5.37
C GLU A 68 2.89 10.84 -4.69
N HIS A 69 3.76 10.17 -5.46
CA HIS A 69 4.98 9.52 -5.00
C HIS A 69 4.77 8.54 -3.84
N PHE A 70 3.72 7.74 -3.90
CA PHE A 70 3.43 6.73 -2.88
C PHE A 70 4.52 5.66 -2.84
N PHE A 71 4.87 5.26 -1.61
CA PHE A 71 5.58 4.02 -1.32
C PHE A 71 4.53 2.96 -0.98
N VAL A 72 4.51 1.85 -1.72
CA VAL A 72 3.48 0.82 -1.51
C VAL A 72 4.05 -0.35 -0.73
N ALA A 73 3.50 -0.60 0.45
CA ALA A 73 3.83 -1.77 1.25
C ALA A 73 2.86 -2.93 0.94
N THR A 74 3.35 -4.03 0.36
CA THR A 74 2.50 -5.18 0.00
C THR A 74 3.23 -6.52 0.10
N GLN A 75 2.48 -7.57 0.45
CA GLN A 75 2.90 -8.97 0.40
C GLN A 75 2.27 -9.73 -0.78
N ASP A 76 1.37 -9.10 -1.52
CA ASP A 76 0.71 -9.72 -2.67
C ASP A 76 1.65 -9.69 -3.89
N LYS A 77 2.02 -10.87 -4.38
CA LYS A 77 2.92 -11.05 -5.53
C LYS A 77 2.32 -10.53 -6.84
N ARG A 78 1.02 -10.66 -7.05
CA ARG A 78 0.33 -10.18 -8.26
C ARG A 78 0.28 -8.66 -8.27
N LEU A 79 -0.13 -8.05 -7.16
CA LEU A 79 -0.13 -6.61 -7.00
C LEU A 79 1.28 -6.03 -7.12
N LYS A 80 2.27 -6.66 -6.47
CA LYS A 80 3.69 -6.27 -6.60
C LYS A 80 4.14 -6.25 -8.07
N ARG A 81 3.77 -7.25 -8.86
CA ARG A 81 4.11 -7.32 -10.29
C ARG A 81 3.46 -6.20 -11.10
N ALA A 82 2.20 -5.89 -10.83
CA ALA A 82 1.50 -4.79 -11.49
C ALA A 82 2.10 -3.42 -11.15
N LEU A 83 2.43 -3.18 -9.86
CA LEU A 83 3.04 -1.93 -9.43
C LEU A 83 4.47 -1.75 -9.96
N LYS A 84 5.23 -2.84 -10.17
CA LYS A 84 6.55 -2.79 -10.84
C LYS A 84 6.47 -2.38 -12.31
N ALA A 85 5.29 -2.36 -12.93
CA ALA A 85 5.14 -1.81 -14.28
C ALA A 85 4.91 -0.30 -14.25
N ILE A 86 4.64 0.29 -13.07
CA ILE A 86 4.37 1.71 -12.91
C ILE A 86 5.68 2.41 -12.52
N PRO A 87 6.20 3.32 -13.37
CA PRO A 87 7.45 4.02 -13.08
C PRO A 87 7.33 4.84 -11.79
N GLY A 88 8.46 4.96 -11.08
CA GLY A 88 8.52 5.76 -9.87
C GLY A 88 7.72 5.22 -8.69
N THR A 89 7.39 3.93 -8.65
CA THR A 89 6.64 3.28 -7.53
C THR A 89 7.57 2.40 -6.69
N PRO A 90 8.09 2.88 -5.53
CA PRO A 90 8.90 2.07 -4.64
C PRO A 90 8.03 1.07 -3.88
N LEU A 91 8.52 -0.16 -3.71
CA LEU A 91 7.76 -1.24 -3.08
C LEU A 91 8.43 -1.72 -1.81
N ILE A 92 7.65 -1.82 -0.73
CA ILE A 92 8.12 -2.31 0.56
C ILE A 92 7.51 -3.69 0.81
N ALA A 93 8.33 -4.67 1.18
CA ALA A 93 7.88 -5.99 1.60
C ALA A 93 8.51 -6.36 2.93
N ALA A 94 7.80 -7.10 3.78
CA ALA A 94 8.38 -7.67 4.98
C ALA A 94 8.92 -9.07 4.69
N THR A 95 10.14 -9.34 5.14
CA THR A 95 10.81 -10.64 5.12
C THR A 95 11.01 -11.13 6.55
N VAL A 96 11.47 -12.37 6.72
CA VAL A 96 11.88 -12.90 8.03
C VAL A 96 12.97 -12.06 8.70
N ASN A 97 13.79 -11.36 7.92
CA ASN A 97 14.93 -10.57 8.41
C ASN A 97 14.62 -9.07 8.55
N GLY A 98 13.39 -8.63 8.22
CA GLY A 98 12.99 -7.23 8.30
C GLY A 98 12.32 -6.70 7.02
N LEU A 99 12.18 -5.38 6.95
CA LEU A 99 11.59 -4.71 5.79
C LEU A 99 12.63 -4.50 4.69
N VAL A 100 12.25 -4.80 3.45
CA VAL A 100 13.05 -4.58 2.25
C VAL A 100 12.34 -3.54 1.39
N LEU A 101 13.10 -2.58 0.89
CA LEU A 101 12.68 -1.61 -0.12
C LEU A 101 13.21 -2.09 -1.47
N ASP A 102 12.31 -2.48 -2.37
CA ASP A 102 12.63 -2.71 -3.77
C ASP A 102 12.71 -1.34 -4.47
N GLU A 103 13.79 -1.14 -5.25
CA GLU A 103 13.95 0.07 -6.06
C GLU A 103 12.84 0.16 -7.13
N PRO A 104 12.31 1.37 -7.37
CA PRO A 104 11.34 1.59 -8.43
C PRO A 104 11.98 1.34 -9.80
N PRO A 105 11.21 0.90 -10.81
CA PRO A 105 11.70 0.79 -12.18
C PRO A 105 12.21 2.16 -12.66
N THR A 106 13.42 2.19 -13.23
CA THR A 106 13.96 3.37 -13.89
C THR A 106 13.41 3.43 -15.32
N LYS A 107 12.50 4.40 -15.54
CA LYS A 107 11.76 4.74 -16.77
C LYS A 107 10.39 4.11 -16.94
#